data_AF-A0AAQ4D0Y5-F1
#
_entry.id   AF-A0AAQ4D0Y5-F1
#
_cell.length_a   1.000
_cell.length_b   1.000
_cell.length_c   1.000
_cell.angle_alpha   90.00
_cell.angle_beta   90.00
_cell.angle_gamma   90.00
#
_symmetry.space_group_name_H-M   'P 1'
#
loop_
_entity.id
_entity.type
_entity.pdbx_description
1 polymer ?
#
loop_
_entity_poly.entity_id
_entity_poly.type
_entity_poly.pdbx_seq_one_letter_code
_entity_poly.pdbx_strand_id
1 'polypeptide(L)'
;MIDASWDERQTKLLLDYYARYARDVGPLKKFRSKRAMLEQIACDMFGILGIHRTAVQCKTRLKTVSKRKRNEEKNNNTSGNSRCFVEYEQEFDAIKAIDDSLEPEVLRGVDTV
;
A
#
# COMPACT_ATOMS: atom_id res chain seq x y z
N MET A 1 9.09 10.99 -19.24
CA MET A 1 7.76 10.51 -18.81
C MET A 1 7.41 11.30 -17.57
N ILE A 2 6.28 12.00 -17.57
CA ILE A 2 5.88 12.85 -16.44
C ILE A 2 5.52 11.92 -15.29
N ASP A 3 6.38 11.84 -14.28
CA ASP A 3 6.03 11.35 -12.95
C ASP A 3 4.93 12.28 -12.43
N ALA A 4 3.69 11.95 -12.73
CA ALA A 4 2.54 12.65 -12.20
C ALA A 4 2.58 12.45 -10.69
N SER A 5 3.14 13.45 -9.99
CA SER A 5 3.41 13.43 -8.56
C SER A 5 2.16 12.98 -7.81
N TRP A 6 2.33 11.95 -6.99
CA TRP A 6 1.28 11.47 -6.12
C TRP A 6 1.11 12.46 -4.98
N ASP A 7 -0.04 13.12 -4.97
CA ASP A 7 -0.41 13.99 -3.86
C ASP A 7 -0.68 13.17 -2.58
N GLU A 8 -0.58 13.82 -1.42
CA GLU A 8 -0.90 13.21 -0.14
C GLU A 8 -2.36 12.73 -0.13
N ARG A 9 -3.29 13.54 -0.65
CA ARG A 9 -4.71 13.19 -0.72
C ARG A 9 -4.96 11.97 -1.60
N GLN A 10 -4.26 11.88 -2.73
CA GLN A 10 -4.33 10.71 -3.62
C GLN A 10 -3.81 9.44 -2.93
N THR A 11 -2.74 9.58 -2.14
CA THR A 11 -2.13 8.45 -1.43
C THR A 11 -3.01 7.97 -0.29
N LYS A 12 -3.57 8.88 0.52
CA LYS A 12 -4.54 8.55 1.57
C LYS A 12 -5.77 7.86 1.01
N LEU A 13 -6.33 8.40 -0.07
CA LEU A 13 -7.50 7.81 -0.73
C LEU A 13 -7.22 6.39 -1.22
N LEU A 14 -6.05 6.17 -1.84
CA LEU A 14 -5.62 4.85 -2.28
C LEU A 14 -5.54 3.86 -1.12
N LEU A 15 -4.91 4.24 -0.01
CA LEU A 15 -4.75 3.37 1.17
C LEU A 15 -6.09 3.06 1.84
N ASP A 16 -6.94 4.05 1.99
CA ASP A 16 -8.25 3.89 2.61
C ASP A 16 -9.18 2.98 1.80
N TYR A 17 -9.26 3.19 0.48
CA TYR A 17 -10.02 2.31 -0.41
C TYR A 17 -9.43 0.89 -0.46
N TYR A 18 -8.11 0.76 -0.38
CA TYR A 18 -7.45 -0.53 -0.28
C TYR A 18 -7.88 -1.28 0.98
N ALA A 19 -7.85 -0.63 2.15
CA ALA A 19 -8.27 -1.24 3.41
C ALA A 19 -9.74 -1.69 3.35
N ARG A 20 -10.61 -0.85 2.77
CA ARG A 20 -12.03 -1.16 2.60
C ARG A 20 -12.26 -2.39 1.71
N TYR A 21 -11.61 -2.44 0.55
CA TYR A 21 -11.85 -3.47 -0.45
C TYR A 21 -11.03 -4.75 -0.27
N ALA A 22 -9.93 -4.71 0.48
CA ALA A 22 -9.09 -5.89 0.73
C ALA A 22 -9.89 -7.04 1.38
N ARG A 23 -10.85 -6.70 2.26
CA ARG A 23 -11.78 -7.68 2.86
C ARG A 23 -12.65 -8.41 1.84
N ASP A 24 -12.92 -7.77 0.70
CA ASP A 24 -13.80 -8.27 -0.35
C ASP A 24 -13.04 -8.95 -1.51
N VAL A 25 -11.73 -9.19 -1.35
CA VAL A 25 -10.92 -9.95 -2.31
C VAL A 25 -10.94 -11.43 -1.97
N GLY A 26 -11.30 -12.26 -2.94
CA GLY A 26 -11.24 -13.73 -2.81
C GLY A 26 -11.99 -14.45 -3.93
N PRO A 27 -11.81 -15.77 -4.07
CA PRO A 27 -12.43 -16.56 -5.15
C PRO A 27 -13.96 -16.47 -5.19
N LEU A 28 -14.60 -16.24 -4.04
CA LEU A 28 -16.06 -16.17 -3.87
C LEU A 28 -16.54 -14.80 -3.33
N LYS A 29 -15.68 -13.77 -3.39
CA LYS A 29 -16.01 -12.42 -2.90
C LYS A 29 -16.23 -11.45 -4.06
N LYS A 30 -16.54 -10.18 -3.73
CA LYS A 30 -16.82 -9.11 -4.71
C LYS A 30 -15.71 -8.96 -5.75
N PHE A 31 -14.45 -9.06 -5.34
CA PHE A 31 -13.30 -8.99 -6.23
C PHE A 31 -12.62 -10.35 -6.35
N ARG A 32 -12.62 -10.91 -7.56
CA ARG A 32 -11.94 -12.20 -7.85
C ARG A 32 -10.44 -12.17 -7.58
N SER A 33 -9.79 -11.00 -7.64
CA SER A 33 -8.35 -10.85 -7.45
C SER A 33 -7.96 -9.45 -6.93
N LYS A 34 -6.77 -9.33 -6.33
CA LYS A 34 -6.19 -8.03 -5.92
C LYS A 34 -6.03 -7.07 -7.10
N ARG A 35 -5.85 -7.58 -8.33
CA ARG A 35 -5.79 -6.76 -9.54
C ARG A 35 -7.14 -6.10 -9.83
N ALA A 36 -8.22 -6.89 -9.81
CA ALA A 36 -9.58 -6.37 -10.06
C ALA A 36 -9.97 -5.33 -9.00
N MET A 37 -9.57 -5.54 -7.74
CA MET A 37 -9.72 -4.54 -6.69
C MET A 37 -8.99 -3.24 -7.04
N LEU A 38 -7.73 -3.28 -7.44
CA LEU A 38 -6.96 -2.08 -7.79
C LEU A 38 -7.50 -1.35 -9.03
N GLU A 39 -8.08 -2.09 -9.99
CA GLU A 39 -8.80 -1.51 -11.12
C GLU A 39 -10.05 -0.75 -10.64
N GLN A 40 -10.81 -1.32 -9.70
CA GLN A 40 -11.94 -0.61 -9.10
C GLN A 40 -11.49 0.64 -8.34
N ILE A 41 -10.43 0.56 -7.55
CA ILE A 41 -9.89 1.72 -6.81
C ILE A 41 -9.47 2.83 -7.79
N ALA A 42 -8.84 2.47 -8.91
CA ALA A 42 -8.48 3.43 -9.94
C ALA A 42 -9.71 4.14 -10.54
N CYS A 43 -10.81 3.41 -10.80
CA CYS A 43 -12.08 4.00 -11.24
C CYS A 43 -12.68 4.92 -10.18
N ASP A 44 -12.69 4.51 -8.91
CA ASP A 44 -13.24 5.31 -7.81
C ASP A 44 -12.41 6.59 -7.58
N MET A 45 -11.09 6.49 -7.65
CA MET A 45 -10.18 7.65 -7.60
C MET A 45 -10.46 8.64 -8.73
N PHE A 46 -10.74 8.14 -9.93
CA PHE A 46 -11.14 8.99 -11.05
C PHE A 46 -12.49 9.68 -10.77
N GLY A 47 -13.47 8.96 -10.24
CA GLY A 47 -14.78 9.54 -9.90
C GLY A 47 -14.72 10.62 -8.80
N ILE A 48 -13.79 10.51 -7.85
CA ILE A 48 -13.68 11.41 -6.70
C ILE A 48 -12.78 12.60 -6.98
N LEU A 49 -11.61 12.37 -7.60
CA LEU A 49 -10.58 13.39 -7.80
C LEU A 49 -10.48 13.86 -9.25
N GLY A 50 -11.14 13.18 -10.20
CA GLY A 50 -10.98 13.44 -11.63
C GLY A 50 -9.63 12.99 -12.21
N ILE A 51 -8.88 12.15 -11.48
CA ILE A 51 -7.50 11.79 -11.85
C ILE A 51 -7.44 10.39 -12.43
N HIS A 52 -6.92 10.28 -13.65
CA HIS A 52 -6.66 9.00 -14.27
C HIS A 52 -5.42 8.35 -13.67
N ARG A 53 -5.65 7.23 -12.97
CA ARG A 53 -4.61 6.28 -12.55
C ARG A 53 -4.94 4.91 -13.11
N THR A 54 -3.92 4.12 -13.40
CA THR A 54 -4.10 2.70 -13.73
C THR A 54 -3.88 1.83 -12.50
N ALA A 55 -4.44 0.63 -12.49
CA ALA A 55 -4.21 -0.33 -11.41
C ALA A 55 -2.72 -0.64 -11.17
N VAL A 56 -1.90 -0.59 -12.24
CA VAL A 56 -0.45 -0.75 -12.15
C VAL A 56 0.18 0.43 -11.40
N GLN A 57 -0.22 1.66 -11.72
CA GLN A 57 0.27 2.85 -11.00
C GLN A 57 -0.14 2.83 -9.52
N CYS A 58 -1.38 2.46 -9.21
CA CYS A 58 -1.86 2.29 -7.84
C CYS A 58 -1.04 1.23 -7.09
N LYS A 59 -0.79 0.07 -7.71
CA LYS A 59 0.05 -1.01 -7.14
C LYS A 59 1.47 -0.53 -6.86
N THR A 60 2.09 0.15 -7.81
CA THR A 60 3.46 0.67 -7.67
C THR A 60 3.52 1.69 -6.54
N ARG A 61 2.56 2.63 -6.47
CA ARG A 61 2.50 3.61 -5.39
C ARG A 61 2.37 2.93 -4.04
N LEU A 62 1.44 1.99 -3.90
CA LEU A 62 1.23 1.22 -2.67
C LEU A 62 2.54 0.56 -2.21
N LYS A 63 3.24 -0.15 -3.11
CA LYS A 63 4.54 -0.76 -2.81
C LYS A 63 5.60 0.25 -2.36
N THR A 64 5.69 1.40 -3.03
CA THR A 64 6.66 2.44 -2.68
C THR A 64 6.39 3.01 -1.29
N VAL A 65 5.13 3.32 -0.97
CA VAL A 65 4.76 3.85 0.34
C VAL A 65 4.99 2.81 1.44
N SER A 66 4.63 1.53 1.22
CA SER A 66 4.92 0.46 2.19
C SER A 66 6.43 0.29 2.45
N LYS A 67 7.26 0.35 1.39
CA LYS A 67 8.72 0.29 1.54
C LYS A 67 9.26 1.48 2.32
N ARG A 68 8.76 2.69 2.07
CA ARG A 68 9.15 3.90 2.79
C ARG A 68 8.80 3.79 4.28
N LYS A 69 7.57 3.40 4.62
CA LYS A 69 7.14 3.13 6.02
C LYS A 69 8.09 2.15 6.71
N ARG A 70 8.40 1.01 6.06
CA ARG A 70 9.34 0.02 6.62
C ARG A 70 10.74 0.59 6.88
N ASN A 71 11.25 1.43 5.99
CA ASN A 71 12.55 2.06 6.17
C ASN A 71 12.54 3.04 7.34
N GLU A 72 11.46 3.81 7.50
CA GLU A 72 11.26 4.74 8.61
C GLU A 72 11.12 4.00 9.95
N GLU A 73 10.35 2.90 9.99
CA GLU A 73 10.26 2.01 11.16
C GLU A 73 11.62 1.39 11.52
N LYS A 74 12.38 0.91 10.54
CA LYS A 74 13.73 0.35 10.76
C LYS A 74 14.69 1.42 11.29
N ASN A 75 14.61 2.64 10.75
CA ASN A 75 15.39 3.78 11.24
C ASN A 75 15.09 4.06 12.71
N ASN A 76 13.80 4.05 13.09
CA ASN A 76 13.38 4.31 14.47
C ASN A 76 13.77 3.19 15.44
N ASN A 77 13.88 1.95 14.96
CA ASN A 77 14.34 0.79 15.74
C ASN A 77 15.87 0.66 15.81
N THR A 78 16.64 1.49 15.09
CA THR A 78 18.10 1.45 15.11
C THR A 78 18.66 2.49 16.08
N SER A 79 19.39 2.04 17.10
CA SER A 79 20.04 2.94 18.06
C SER A 79 21.08 3.84 17.38
N GLY A 80 21.09 5.13 17.72
CA GLY A 80 21.99 6.12 17.12
C GLY A 80 21.39 6.93 15.96
N ASN A 81 20.22 6.53 15.45
CA ASN A 81 19.50 7.31 14.45
C ASN A 81 18.50 8.28 15.09
N SER A 82 18.30 9.43 14.44
CA SER A 82 17.24 10.37 14.81
C SER A 82 15.87 9.79 14.46
N ARG A 83 14.90 9.95 15.35
CA ARG A 83 13.52 9.50 15.12
C ARG A 83 12.94 10.24 13.91
N CYS A 84 12.35 9.50 12.99
CA CYS A 84 11.61 10.01 11.84
C CYS A 84 10.12 9.75 12.02
N PHE A 85 9.27 10.66 11.55
CA PHE A 85 7.84 10.44 11.49
C PHE A 85 7.51 9.39 10.42
N VAL A 86 6.68 8.40 10.78
CA VAL A 86 6.25 7.35 9.85
C VAL A 86 4.97 7.82 9.16
N GLU A 87 5.04 8.11 7.87
CA GLU A 87 3.87 8.56 7.11
C GLU A 87 2.85 7.43 6.93
N TYR A 88 1.56 7.76 7.08
CA TYR A 88 0.40 6.86 6.87
C TYR A 88 0.36 5.64 7.82
N GLU A 89 0.91 5.77 9.03
CA GLU A 89 0.99 4.69 10.00
C GLU A 89 -0.39 4.04 10.25
N GLN A 90 -1.41 4.86 10.54
CA GLN A 90 -2.78 4.45 10.85
C GLN A 90 -3.45 3.70 9.71
N GLU A 91 -3.31 4.20 8.48
CA GLU A 91 -3.90 3.60 7.28
C GLU A 91 -3.26 2.23 7.02
N PHE A 92 -1.96 2.09 7.21
CA PHE A 92 -1.28 0.81 7.07
C PHE A 92 -1.62 -0.18 8.17
N ASP A 93 -1.86 0.27 9.39
CA ASP A 93 -2.23 -0.62 10.49
C ASP A 93 -3.64 -1.18 10.30
N ALA A 94 -4.56 -0.37 9.76
CA ALA A 94 -5.88 -0.84 9.33
C ALA A 94 -5.79 -1.89 8.20
N ILE A 95 -4.85 -1.71 7.26
CA ILE A 95 -4.61 -2.69 6.19
C ILE A 95 -3.99 -3.99 6.75
N LYS A 96 -3.01 -3.89 7.66
CA LYS A 96 -2.37 -5.05 8.31
C LYS A 96 -3.38 -5.91 9.07
N ALA A 97 -4.36 -5.30 9.73
CA ALA A 97 -5.41 -6.04 10.44
C ALA A 97 -6.36 -6.82 9.50
N ILE A 98 -6.29 -6.59 8.18
CA ILE A 98 -7.21 -7.13 7.17
C ILE A 98 -6.51 -8.08 6.19
N ASP A 99 -5.28 -7.77 5.78
CA ASP A 99 -4.50 -8.52 4.80
C ASP A 99 -3.14 -8.91 5.41
N ASP A 100 -3.08 -10.09 6.02
CA ASP A 100 -1.84 -10.67 6.58
C ASP A 100 -0.74 -10.86 5.51
N SER A 101 -1.09 -10.81 4.21
CA SER A 101 -0.10 -10.84 3.12
C SER A 101 0.71 -9.54 2.98
N LEU A 102 0.35 -8.49 3.73
CA LEU A 102 1.12 -7.24 3.77
C LEU A 102 2.31 -7.32 4.72
N GLU A 103 2.42 -8.37 5.52
CA GLU A 103 3.67 -8.74 6.18
C GLU A 103 4.64 -9.29 5.13
N PRO A 104 5.93 -8.88 5.15
CA PRO A 104 6.91 -9.53 4.31
C PRO A 104 7.01 -10.99 4.74
N GLU A 105 6.81 -11.92 3.79
CA GLU A 105 7.35 -13.26 3.89
C GLU A 105 8.78 -13.13 4.41
N VAL A 106 9.00 -13.65 5.61
CA VAL A 106 10.30 -13.64 6.28
C VAL A 106 11.28 -14.22 5.27
N LEU A 107 12.14 -13.38 4.71
CA LEU A 107 13.29 -13.80 3.91
C LEU A 107 14.16 -14.61 4.88
N ARG A 108 13.86 -15.91 5.03
CA ARG A 108 14.80 -16.86 5.58
C ARG A 108 15.95 -16.86 4.58
N GLY A 109 17.04 -16.20 4.97
CA GLY A 109 18.33 -16.45 4.36
C GLY A 109 18.54 -17.96 4.47
N VAL A 110 18.42 -18.66 3.35
CA VAL A 110 19.08 -19.94 3.21
C VAL A 110 20.53 -19.55 2.95
N ASP A 111 21.29 -19.41 4.04
CA ASP A 111 22.74 -19.50 3.95
C ASP A 111 23.03 -20.91 3.45
N THR A 112 23.26 -21.04 2.15
CA THR A 112 23.78 -22.26 1.55
C THR A 112 25.22 -22.40 2.06
N VAL A 113 25.41 -23.34 2.99
CA VAL A 113 26.72 -23.86 3.41
C VAL A 113 27.38 -24.60 2.25
#